data_AF-A0A6L3A130-F1
#
_entry.id   AF-A0A6L3A130-F1
#
_cell.length_a   1.000
_cell.length_b   1.000
_cell.length_c   1.000
_cell.angle_alpha   90.00
_cell.angle_beta   90.00
_cell.angle_gamma   90.00
#
_symmetry.space_group_name_H-M   'P 1'
#
loop_
_entity.id
_entity.type
_entity.pdbx_description
1 polymer ?
#
loop_
_entity_poly.entity_id
_entity_poly.type
_entity_poly.pdbx_seq_one_letter_code
_entity_poly.pdbx_strand_id
1 'polypeptide(L)'
;MMTQSQSNPTATTSHESQQPAPVSAEGSQSAPVSAPPVSPVPVAPPPVPSAWPAVIGGVAVGLGVLGILLHAFALVSKRLIESLMDLFAGFPGIEESTQLIDASYYLLWPTYVVGLGLAVLLLVFGMRLLNRNPRARTVGIIWAWGKIVLALVETVLGVYLQRANVQMLSDIPTTPGMPAFSGGWFEFTTYLGSCFNLILYAGPPVALLIWFARPRIIAEMSRWRRSAPLPAAPERR
;
A
#
# COMPACT_ATOMS: atom_id res chain seq x y z
N MET A 1 37.90 -2.72 -11.04
CA MET A 1 37.28 -3.46 -9.91
C MET A 1 36.83 -4.79 -10.46
N MET A 2 37.59 -5.86 -10.20
CA MET A 2 37.41 -7.19 -10.80
C MET A 2 36.45 -8.01 -9.92
N THR A 3 35.31 -8.43 -10.47
CA THR A 3 34.43 -9.40 -9.82
C THR A 3 34.73 -10.80 -10.34
N GLN A 4 35.25 -11.64 -9.43
CA GLN A 4 35.50 -13.06 -9.61
C GLN A 4 34.21 -13.80 -9.97
N SER A 5 34.28 -14.57 -11.06
CA SER A 5 33.31 -15.57 -11.46
C SER A 5 33.55 -16.85 -10.66
N GLN A 6 32.60 -17.23 -9.79
CA GLN A 6 32.60 -18.52 -9.12
C GLN A 6 31.67 -19.48 -9.87
N SER A 7 32.28 -20.43 -10.58
CA SER A 7 31.61 -21.60 -11.15
C SER A 7 31.37 -22.64 -10.06
N ASN A 8 30.10 -23.02 -9.85
CA ASN A 8 29.73 -24.08 -8.91
C ASN A 8 29.58 -25.42 -9.67
N PRO A 9 30.16 -26.52 -9.15
CA PRO A 9 30.22 -27.80 -9.85
C PRO A 9 28.93 -28.62 -9.74
N THR A 10 28.60 -29.27 -10.85
CA THR A 10 27.58 -30.29 -11.03
C THR A 10 27.85 -31.50 -10.13
N ALA A 11 27.00 -31.73 -9.14
CA ALA A 11 27.02 -32.95 -8.34
C ALA A 11 26.16 -34.03 -9.02
N THR A 12 26.84 -34.99 -9.63
CA THR A 12 26.29 -36.25 -10.15
C THR A 12 25.93 -37.15 -8.96
N THR A 13 24.64 -37.39 -8.72
CA THR A 13 24.19 -38.41 -7.76
C THR A 13 23.79 -39.68 -8.50
N SER A 14 24.65 -40.68 -8.40
CA SER A 14 24.47 -42.03 -8.92
C SER A 14 23.30 -42.71 -8.21
N HIS A 15 22.29 -43.12 -8.98
CA HIS A 15 21.21 -43.98 -8.53
C HIS A 15 21.74 -45.42 -8.41
N GLU A 16 21.99 -45.87 -7.18
CA GLU A 16 22.28 -47.27 -6.88
C GLU A 16 20.97 -48.04 -6.78
N SER A 17 20.63 -48.76 -7.85
CA SER A 17 19.54 -49.74 -7.88
C SER A 17 19.96 -50.98 -7.09
N GLN A 18 19.68 -51.01 -5.78
CA GLN A 18 19.66 -52.26 -5.01
C GLN A 18 18.32 -52.95 -5.19
N GLN A 19 18.35 -54.03 -5.97
CA GLN A 19 17.25 -54.96 -6.18
C GLN A 19 17.25 -55.99 -5.04
N PRO A 20 16.24 -56.02 -4.16
CA PRO A 20 16.19 -57.01 -3.09
C PRO A 20 15.79 -58.38 -3.64
N ALA A 21 16.51 -59.40 -3.16
CA ALA A 21 16.27 -60.81 -3.46
C ALA A 21 14.92 -61.30 -2.89
N PRO A 22 14.27 -62.29 -3.54
CA PRO A 22 13.07 -62.93 -3.02
C PRO A 22 13.42 -63.84 -1.83
N VAL A 23 13.03 -63.42 -0.62
CA VAL A 23 13.13 -64.23 0.59
C VAL A 23 11.93 -65.17 0.62
N SER A 24 12.24 -66.48 0.57
CA SER A 24 11.31 -67.58 0.66
C SER A 24 10.47 -67.54 1.94
N ALA A 25 9.20 -67.88 1.79
CA ALA A 25 8.22 -68.04 2.84
C ALA A 25 8.51 -69.30 3.67
N GLU A 26 8.89 -69.13 4.94
CA GLU A 26 8.77 -70.16 5.97
C GLU A 26 7.82 -69.68 7.06
N GLY A 27 6.69 -70.36 7.16
CA GLY A 27 5.65 -70.11 8.16
C GLY A 27 6.14 -70.47 9.55
N SER A 28 6.60 -69.47 10.29
CA SER A 28 6.73 -69.52 11.73
C SER A 28 5.47 -68.93 12.37
N GLN A 29 4.69 -69.78 13.05
CA GLN A 29 3.65 -69.34 13.99
C GLN A 29 4.33 -68.56 15.12
N SER A 30 4.36 -67.24 14.98
CA SER A 30 4.87 -66.31 15.97
C SER A 30 3.87 -66.20 17.12
N ALA A 31 4.39 -66.37 18.34
CA ALA A 31 3.70 -66.01 19.58
C ALA A 31 3.14 -64.58 19.48
N PRO A 32 2.04 -64.25 20.17
CA PRO A 32 1.46 -62.90 20.16
C PRO A 32 2.53 -61.89 20.56
N VAL A 33 3.03 -61.15 19.58
CA VAL A 33 4.04 -60.10 19.75
C VAL A 33 3.39 -59.05 20.65
N SER A 34 3.83 -59.00 21.90
CA SER A 34 3.49 -57.93 22.83
C SER A 34 3.83 -56.61 22.15
N ALA A 35 2.81 -55.84 21.76
CA ALA A 35 2.99 -54.61 21.04
C ALA A 35 3.92 -53.71 21.89
N PRO A 36 5.05 -53.23 21.32
CA PRO A 36 5.97 -52.38 22.05
C PRO A 36 5.20 -51.17 22.59
N PRO A 37 5.46 -50.72 23.83
CA PRO A 37 4.78 -49.58 24.42
C PRO A 37 4.90 -48.39 23.47
N VAL A 38 3.78 -47.98 22.88
CA VAL A 38 3.73 -46.84 21.98
C VAL A 38 3.94 -45.60 22.85
N SER A 39 5.15 -45.05 22.82
CA SER A 39 5.41 -43.74 23.39
C SER A 39 4.41 -42.75 22.78
N PRO A 40 3.63 -42.01 23.60
CA PRO A 40 2.71 -41.00 23.09
C PRO A 40 3.48 -40.07 22.15
N VAL A 41 3.07 -39.99 20.89
CA VAL A 41 3.66 -39.05 19.93
C VAL A 41 3.43 -37.65 20.50
N PRO A 42 4.48 -36.85 20.74
CA PRO A 42 4.30 -35.48 21.19
C PRO A 42 3.45 -34.73 20.14
N VAL A 43 2.23 -34.38 20.52
CA VAL A 43 1.35 -33.58 19.67
C VAL A 43 2.01 -32.21 19.55
N ALA A 44 2.43 -31.84 18.33
CA ALA A 44 2.99 -30.53 18.09
C ALA A 44 1.97 -29.46 18.52
N PRO A 45 2.40 -28.41 19.24
CA PRO A 45 1.49 -27.35 19.64
C PRO A 45 0.83 -26.72 18.41
N PRO A 46 -0.45 -26.32 18.51
CA PRO A 46 -1.14 -25.70 17.39
C PRO A 46 -0.38 -24.44 16.93
N PRO A 47 -0.29 -24.18 15.62
CA PRO A 47 0.45 -23.04 15.10
C PRO A 47 -0.16 -21.73 15.62
N VAL A 48 0.67 -20.88 16.22
CA VAL A 48 0.24 -19.56 16.71
C VAL A 48 -0.14 -18.67 15.53
N PRO A 49 -1.32 -18.03 15.54
CA PRO A 49 -1.74 -17.15 14.48
C PRO A 49 -0.85 -15.89 14.41
N SER A 50 -0.53 -15.43 13.21
CA SER A 50 0.32 -14.23 13.06
C SER A 50 -0.39 -12.95 13.48
N ALA A 51 0.37 -12.02 14.05
CA ALA A 51 -0.13 -10.72 14.53
C ALA A 51 -0.10 -9.61 13.45
N TRP A 52 0.70 -9.76 12.40
CA TRP A 52 0.89 -8.69 11.39
C TRP A 52 -0.40 -8.25 10.66
N PRO A 53 -1.41 -9.11 10.38
CA PRO A 53 -2.63 -8.66 9.71
C PRO A 53 -3.41 -7.66 10.57
N ALA A 54 -3.36 -7.83 11.90
CA ALA A 54 -3.99 -6.93 12.85
C ALA A 54 -3.31 -5.55 12.85
N VAL A 55 -1.98 -5.53 12.89
CA VAL A 55 -1.19 -4.28 12.91
C VAL A 55 -1.36 -3.50 11.61
N ILE A 56 -1.14 -4.15 10.45
CA ILE A 56 -1.27 -3.47 9.14
C ILE A 56 -2.73 -3.09 8.89
N GLY A 57 -3.68 -3.96 9.25
CA GLY A 57 -5.11 -3.68 9.10
C GLY A 57 -5.56 -2.48 9.92
N GLY A 58 -5.13 -2.39 11.19
CA GLY A 58 -5.42 -1.26 12.06
C GLY A 58 -4.84 0.06 11.54
N VAL A 59 -3.57 0.06 11.11
CA VAL A 59 -2.94 1.24 10.50
C VAL A 59 -3.68 1.67 9.23
N ALA A 60 -4.05 0.72 8.36
CA ALA A 60 -4.81 1.02 7.15
C ALA A 60 -6.20 1.61 7.44
N VAL A 61 -6.92 1.11 8.45
CA VAL A 61 -8.19 1.69 8.87
C VAL A 61 -8.01 3.12 9.39
N GLY A 62 -7.03 3.35 10.28
CA GLY A 62 -6.75 4.68 10.80
C GLY A 62 -6.39 5.69 9.71
N LEU A 63 -5.50 5.32 8.80
CA LEU A 63 -5.13 6.14 7.65
C LEU A 63 -6.29 6.33 6.65
N GLY A 64 -7.14 5.31 6.48
CA GLY A 64 -8.35 5.40 5.64
C GLY A 64 -9.34 6.42 6.18
N VAL A 65 -9.63 6.39 7.49
CA VAL A 65 -10.50 7.39 8.15
C VAL A 65 -9.90 8.79 8.02
N LEU A 66 -8.61 8.94 8.32
CA LEU A 66 -7.93 10.24 8.18
C LEU A 66 -7.98 10.75 6.73
N GLY A 67 -7.74 9.87 5.75
CA GLY A 67 -7.82 10.22 4.34
C GLY A 67 -9.23 10.65 3.90
N ILE A 68 -10.27 9.96 4.40
CA ILE A 68 -11.66 10.35 4.14
C ILE A 68 -11.93 11.75 4.69
N LEU A 69 -11.52 12.03 5.94
CA LEU A 69 -11.71 13.34 6.55
C LEU A 69 -10.98 14.44 5.78
N LEU A 70 -9.71 14.21 5.40
CA LEU A 70 -8.91 15.19 4.65
C LEU A 70 -9.52 15.49 3.27
N HIS A 71 -9.90 14.47 2.50
CA HIS A 71 -10.47 14.68 1.17
C HIS A 71 -11.90 15.19 1.23
N ALA A 72 -12.72 14.76 2.19
CA ALA A 72 -14.06 15.33 2.39
C ALA A 72 -13.97 16.81 2.78
N PHE A 73 -13.04 17.17 3.69
CA PHE A 73 -12.79 18.55 4.05
C PHE A 73 -12.31 19.39 2.85
N ALA A 74 -11.40 18.86 2.03
CA ALA A 74 -10.94 19.53 0.82
C ALA A 74 -12.07 19.77 -0.21
N LEU A 75 -13.08 18.90 -0.26
CA LEU A 75 -14.25 19.09 -1.12
C LEU A 75 -15.20 20.15 -0.58
N VAL A 76 -15.32 20.26 0.74
CA VAL A 76 -16.16 21.27 1.42
C VAL A 76 -15.46 22.63 1.47
N SER A 77 -14.12 22.66 1.49
CA SER A 77 -13.34 23.88 1.66
C SER A 77 -13.57 24.89 0.54
N LYS A 78 -13.91 24.47 -0.69
CA LYS A 78 -14.33 25.43 -1.74
C LYS A 78 -15.51 26.28 -1.31
N ARG A 79 -16.56 25.68 -0.75
CA ARG A 79 -17.72 26.45 -0.30
C ARG A 79 -17.36 27.41 0.83
N LEU A 80 -16.44 26.99 1.71
CA LEU A 80 -15.93 27.84 2.77
C LEU A 80 -15.10 29.01 2.22
N ILE A 81 -14.25 28.76 1.21
CA ILE A 81 -13.44 29.78 0.54
C ILE A 81 -14.32 30.76 -0.23
N GLU A 82 -15.29 30.28 -1.01
CA GLU A 82 -16.28 31.13 -1.71
C GLU A 82 -17.00 32.05 -0.71
N SER A 83 -17.54 31.48 0.36
CA SER A 83 -18.25 32.25 1.41
C SER A 83 -17.35 33.29 2.07
N LEU A 84 -16.06 32.98 2.22
CA LEU A 84 -15.08 33.89 2.80
C LEU A 84 -14.69 34.99 1.79
N MET A 85 -14.53 34.66 0.51
CA MET A 85 -14.26 35.64 -0.55
C MET A 85 -15.42 36.62 -0.74
N ASP A 86 -16.66 36.16 -0.66
CA ASP A 86 -17.84 37.04 -0.72
C ASP A 86 -17.84 38.08 0.41
N LEU A 87 -17.36 37.71 1.60
CA LEU A 87 -17.22 38.62 2.73
C LEU A 87 -16.15 39.70 2.48
N PHE A 88 -15.18 39.43 1.61
CA PHE A 88 -14.11 40.35 1.24
C PHE A 88 -14.28 40.99 -0.14
N ALA A 89 -15.40 40.79 -0.84
CA ALA A 89 -15.61 41.27 -2.20
C ALA A 89 -15.49 42.81 -2.38
N GLY A 90 -15.53 43.58 -1.28
CA GLY A 90 -15.35 45.04 -1.30
C GLY A 90 -13.90 45.55 -1.29
N PHE A 91 -12.90 44.68 -1.17
CA PHE A 91 -11.49 45.12 -1.11
C PHE A 91 -10.83 45.10 -2.50
N PRO A 92 -10.18 46.22 -2.93
CA PRO A 92 -9.49 46.27 -4.21
C PRO A 92 -8.33 45.27 -4.26
N GLY A 93 -8.24 44.51 -5.36
CA GLY A 93 -7.17 43.52 -5.61
C GLY A 93 -7.54 42.05 -5.31
N ILE A 94 -8.72 41.79 -4.72
CA ILE A 94 -9.16 40.41 -4.43
C ILE A 94 -9.71 39.69 -5.68
N GLU A 95 -10.29 40.44 -6.62
CA GLU A 95 -10.96 39.89 -7.80
C GLU A 95 -10.01 39.05 -8.68
N GLU A 96 -8.79 39.53 -8.93
CA GLU A 96 -7.78 38.79 -9.70
C GLU A 96 -7.31 37.52 -8.97
N SER A 97 -7.23 37.58 -7.63
CA SER A 97 -6.87 36.43 -6.80
C SER A 97 -7.95 35.34 -6.83
N THR A 98 -9.23 35.74 -6.84
CA THR A 98 -10.36 34.77 -6.87
C THR A 98 -10.38 33.95 -8.16
N GLN A 99 -10.11 34.55 -9.32
CA GLN A 99 -10.10 33.85 -10.60
C GLN A 99 -9.04 32.75 -10.64
N LEU A 100 -7.86 32.99 -10.07
CA LEU A 100 -6.77 32.02 -10.04
C LEU A 100 -7.02 30.90 -9.02
N ILE A 101 -7.62 31.23 -7.88
CA ILE A 101 -8.08 30.22 -6.91
C ILE A 101 -9.13 29.31 -7.54
N ASP A 102 -10.10 29.88 -8.25
CA ASP A 102 -11.16 29.12 -8.91
C ASP A 102 -10.60 28.18 -9.98
N ALA A 103 -9.74 28.69 -10.88
CA ALA A 103 -9.10 27.87 -11.91
C ALA A 103 -8.29 26.72 -11.31
N SER A 104 -7.53 27.00 -10.23
CA SER A 104 -6.75 25.99 -9.51
C SER A 104 -7.65 24.93 -8.88
N TYR A 105 -8.79 25.34 -8.32
CA TYR A 105 -9.71 24.41 -7.68
C TYR A 105 -10.37 23.47 -8.69
N TYR A 106 -10.80 23.97 -9.86
CA TYR A 106 -11.37 23.11 -10.91
C TYR A 106 -10.38 22.04 -11.39
N LEU A 107 -9.09 22.39 -11.42
CA LEU A 107 -8.02 21.47 -11.78
C LEU A 107 -7.76 20.40 -10.71
N LEU A 108 -7.85 20.78 -9.42
CA LEU A 108 -7.61 19.88 -8.28
C LEU A 108 -8.83 19.06 -7.86
N TRP A 109 -10.05 19.50 -8.18
CA TRP A 109 -11.25 18.82 -7.73
C TRP A 109 -11.29 17.32 -8.09
N PRO A 110 -10.93 16.89 -9.32
CA PRO A 110 -10.87 15.46 -9.66
C PRO A 110 -9.91 14.67 -8.76
N THR A 111 -8.77 15.25 -8.35
CA THR A 111 -7.80 14.55 -7.50
C THR A 111 -8.35 14.31 -6.10
N TYR A 112 -9.14 15.25 -5.55
CA TYR A 112 -9.82 15.06 -4.27
C TYR A 112 -10.89 13.97 -4.31
N VAL A 113 -11.66 13.90 -5.40
CA VAL A 113 -12.68 12.84 -5.58
C VAL A 113 -12.02 11.46 -5.69
N VAL A 114 -10.97 11.36 -6.50
CA VAL A 114 -10.20 10.11 -6.65
C VAL A 114 -9.51 9.75 -5.32
N GLY A 115 -8.94 10.73 -4.63
CA GLY A 115 -8.32 10.57 -3.31
C GLY A 115 -9.30 10.05 -2.27
N LEU A 116 -10.53 10.58 -2.25
CA LEU A 116 -11.60 10.09 -1.38
C LEU A 116 -11.95 8.62 -1.69
N GLY A 117 -12.10 8.28 -2.98
CA GLY A 117 -12.33 6.90 -3.40
C GLY A 117 -11.21 5.94 -2.96
N LEU A 118 -9.94 6.37 -3.08
CA LEU A 118 -8.79 5.61 -2.61
C LEU A 118 -8.73 5.49 -1.08
N ALA A 119 -9.16 6.51 -0.34
CA ALA A 119 -9.24 6.45 1.11
C ALA A 119 -10.30 5.43 1.58
N VAL A 120 -11.47 5.38 0.92
CA VAL A 120 -12.48 4.34 1.13
C VAL A 120 -11.92 2.96 0.77
N LEU A 121 -11.20 2.85 -0.34
CA LEU A 121 -10.58 1.59 -0.76
C LEU A 121 -9.53 1.10 0.25
N LEU A 122 -8.75 2.01 0.85
CA LEU A 122 -7.80 1.70 1.93
C LEU A 122 -8.51 1.19 3.19
N LEU A 123 -9.64 1.80 3.53
CA LEU A 123 -10.47 1.38 4.66
C LEU A 123 -11.05 -0.04 4.43
N VAL A 124 -11.54 -0.32 3.21
CA VAL A 124 -11.99 -1.66 2.81
C VAL A 124 -10.84 -2.67 2.85
N PHE A 125 -9.65 -2.29 2.41
CA PHE A 125 -8.43 -3.11 2.52
C PHE A 125 -8.12 -3.44 3.99
N GLY A 126 -8.10 -2.43 4.87
CA GLY A 126 -7.86 -2.60 6.30
C GLY A 126 -8.86 -3.56 6.96
N MET A 127 -10.16 -3.34 6.76
CA MET A 127 -11.21 -4.21 7.29
C MET A 127 -11.10 -5.66 6.77
N ARG A 128 -10.83 -5.83 5.47
CA ARG A 128 -10.65 -7.18 4.90
C ARG A 128 -9.40 -7.88 5.43
N LEU A 129 -8.34 -7.13 5.72
CA LEU A 129 -7.11 -7.67 6.28
C LEU A 129 -7.30 -8.10 7.75
N LEU A 130 -8.03 -7.31 8.54
CA LEU A 130 -8.43 -7.67 9.91
C LEU A 130 -9.27 -8.96 9.93
N ASN A 131 -10.19 -9.10 8.98
CA ASN A 131 -11.00 -10.31 8.81
C ASN A 131 -10.26 -11.48 8.15
N ARG A 132 -8.94 -11.37 7.92
CA ARG A 132 -8.09 -12.38 7.26
C ARG A 132 -8.67 -12.87 5.92
N ASN A 133 -9.29 -11.98 5.17
CA ASN A 133 -9.90 -12.33 3.89
C ASN A 133 -8.82 -12.40 2.79
N PRO A 134 -8.73 -13.48 1.99
CA PRO A 134 -7.71 -13.59 0.92
C PRO A 134 -7.85 -12.52 -0.16
N ARG A 135 -9.03 -11.89 -0.31
CA ARG A 135 -9.25 -10.77 -1.23
C ARG A 135 -8.57 -9.47 -0.77
N ALA A 136 -8.08 -9.38 0.47
CA ALA A 136 -7.36 -8.21 0.96
C ALA A 136 -6.15 -7.89 0.09
N ARG A 137 -5.42 -8.90 -0.39
CA ARG A 137 -4.26 -8.71 -1.29
C ARG A 137 -4.63 -7.99 -2.57
N THR A 138 -5.68 -8.43 -3.26
CA THR A 138 -6.11 -7.83 -4.53
C THR A 138 -6.52 -6.37 -4.32
N VAL A 139 -7.30 -6.09 -3.26
CA VAL A 139 -7.72 -4.71 -2.94
C VAL A 139 -6.50 -3.84 -2.60
N GLY A 140 -5.56 -4.35 -1.81
CA GLY A 140 -4.34 -3.61 -1.45
C GLY A 140 -3.44 -3.30 -2.65
N ILE A 141 -3.32 -4.22 -3.62
CA ILE A 141 -2.57 -4.00 -4.86
C ILE A 141 -3.24 -2.93 -5.73
N ILE A 142 -4.57 -2.99 -5.90
CA ILE A 142 -5.33 -1.98 -6.67
C ILE A 142 -5.17 -0.61 -6.02
N TRP A 143 -5.30 -0.54 -4.69
CA TRP A 143 -5.10 0.69 -3.93
C TRP A 143 -3.70 1.26 -4.11
N ALA A 144 -2.67 0.43 -4.00
CA ALA A 144 -1.28 0.88 -4.11
C ALA A 144 -0.97 1.48 -5.49
N TRP A 145 -1.40 0.82 -6.57
CA TRP A 145 -1.27 1.36 -7.92
C TRP A 145 -2.04 2.66 -8.11
N GLY A 146 -3.29 2.70 -7.65
CA GLY A 146 -4.10 3.91 -7.71
C GLY A 146 -3.45 5.09 -6.98
N LYS A 147 -2.86 4.85 -5.79
CA LYS A 147 -2.19 5.92 -5.03
C LYS A 147 -0.87 6.36 -5.64
N ILE A 148 -0.10 5.46 -6.28
CA ILE A 148 1.12 5.83 -7.02
C ILE A 148 0.77 6.76 -8.20
N VAL A 149 -0.25 6.41 -8.99
CA VAL A 149 -0.71 7.24 -10.11
C VAL A 149 -1.20 8.60 -9.61
N LEU A 150 -2.02 8.59 -8.55
CA LEU A 150 -2.52 9.84 -7.95
C LEU A 150 -1.37 10.72 -7.44
N ALA A 151 -0.36 10.14 -6.77
CA ALA A 151 0.78 10.89 -6.27
C ALA A 151 1.58 11.56 -7.40
N LEU A 152 1.76 10.88 -8.53
CA LEU A 152 2.41 11.48 -9.70
C LEU A 152 1.61 12.67 -10.26
N VAL A 153 0.28 12.50 -10.38
CA VAL A 153 -0.61 13.57 -10.84
C VAL A 153 -0.60 14.76 -9.86
N GLU A 154 -0.73 14.51 -8.56
CA GLU A 154 -0.66 15.53 -7.50
C GLU A 154 0.69 16.28 -7.53
N THR A 155 1.81 15.58 -7.75
CA THR A 155 3.13 16.22 -7.86
C THR A 155 3.22 17.13 -9.09
N VAL A 156 2.77 16.68 -10.27
CA VAL A 156 2.80 17.49 -11.50
C VAL A 156 1.92 18.74 -11.35
N LEU A 157 0.70 18.56 -10.83
CA LEU A 157 -0.22 19.66 -10.57
C LEU A 157 0.35 20.63 -9.52
N GLY A 158 0.96 20.12 -8.46
CA GLY A 158 1.62 20.92 -7.44
C GLY A 158 2.73 21.80 -8.01
N VAL A 159 3.60 21.25 -8.86
CA VAL A 159 4.65 22.03 -9.53
C VAL A 159 4.06 23.11 -10.44
N TYR A 160 3.02 22.78 -11.21
CA TYR A 160 2.34 23.74 -12.09
C TYR A 160 1.74 24.91 -11.29
N LEU A 161 0.99 24.61 -10.23
CA LEU A 161 0.39 25.61 -9.36
C LEU A 161 1.45 26.44 -8.64
N GLN A 162 2.53 25.81 -8.16
CA GLN A 162 3.61 26.50 -7.49
C GLN A 162 4.31 27.49 -8.42
N ARG A 163 4.52 27.14 -9.70
CA ARG A 163 5.05 28.07 -10.71
C ARG A 163 4.11 29.25 -10.98
N ALA A 164 2.81 28.99 -11.10
CA ALA A 164 1.82 30.05 -11.29
C ALA A 164 1.85 31.05 -10.13
N ASN A 165 1.95 30.58 -8.89
CA ASN A 165 2.06 31.43 -7.70
C ASN A 165 3.34 32.28 -7.69
N VAL A 166 4.47 31.75 -8.15
CA VAL A 166 5.73 32.52 -8.24
C VAL A 166 5.62 33.63 -9.26
N GLN A 167 5.00 33.34 -10.40
CA GLN A 167 4.84 34.33 -11.47
C GLN A 167 4.01 35.53 -10.98
N MET A 168 2.94 35.26 -10.23
CA MET A 168 2.17 36.33 -9.58
C MET A 168 3.00 37.14 -8.59
N LEU A 169 3.85 36.49 -7.79
CA LEU A 169 4.72 37.16 -6.83
C LEU A 169 5.80 38.01 -7.51
N SER A 170 6.27 37.62 -8.70
CA SER A 170 7.26 38.40 -9.45
C SER A 170 6.69 39.68 -10.06
N ASP A 171 5.37 39.73 -10.26
CA ASP A 171 4.69 40.91 -10.81
C ASP A 171 4.43 41.99 -9.74
N ILE A 172 4.56 41.65 -8.45
CA ILE A 172 4.44 42.61 -7.35
C ILE A 172 5.71 43.48 -7.31
N PRO A 173 5.60 44.83 -7.42
CA PRO A 173 6.75 45.71 -7.35
C PRO A 173 7.54 45.48 -6.06
N THR A 174 8.82 45.12 -6.19
CA THR A 174 9.67 44.86 -5.03
C THR A 174 9.81 46.13 -4.19
N THR A 175 9.37 46.08 -2.92
CA THR A 175 9.57 47.18 -1.97
C THR A 175 11.06 47.44 -1.77
N PRO A 176 11.54 48.70 -1.79
CA PRO A 176 12.93 49.03 -1.54
C PRO A 176 13.43 48.41 -0.22
N GLY A 177 14.53 47.66 -0.28
CA GLY A 177 15.13 46.98 0.88
C GLY A 177 14.79 45.49 1.00
N MET A 178 13.89 44.95 0.18
CA MET A 178 13.66 43.50 0.12
C MET A 178 14.72 42.84 -0.79
N PRO A 179 15.42 41.77 -0.34
CA PRO A 179 16.39 41.09 -1.19
C PRO A 179 15.69 40.56 -2.45
N ALA A 180 16.31 40.77 -3.61
CA ALA A 180 15.77 40.28 -4.87
C ALA A 180 15.52 38.78 -4.78
N PHE A 181 14.27 38.37 -5.02
CA PHE A 181 13.88 36.97 -4.95
C PHE A 181 14.57 36.23 -6.11
N SER A 182 15.65 35.51 -5.82
CA SER A 182 16.39 34.80 -6.86
C SER A 182 15.59 33.58 -7.31
N GLY A 183 15.02 33.64 -8.52
CA GLY A 183 14.18 32.57 -9.07
C GLY A 183 14.84 31.19 -9.03
N GLY A 184 16.16 31.13 -9.21
CA GLY A 184 16.91 29.86 -9.17
C GLY A 184 16.84 29.11 -7.83
N TRP A 185 16.83 29.80 -6.69
CA TRP A 185 16.69 29.15 -5.38
C TRP A 185 15.28 28.58 -5.19
N PHE A 186 14.27 29.31 -5.65
CA PHE A 186 12.88 28.86 -5.58
C PHE A 186 12.64 27.64 -6.47
N GLU A 187 13.15 27.64 -7.70
CA GLU A 187 13.05 26.48 -8.59
C GLU A 187 13.73 25.24 -7.98
N PHE A 188 14.95 25.40 -7.46
CA PHE A 188 15.67 24.30 -6.81
C PHE A 188 14.88 23.69 -5.65
N THR A 189 14.37 24.52 -4.74
CA THR A 189 13.58 24.06 -3.59
C THR A 189 12.24 23.45 -4.00
N THR A 190 11.62 23.95 -5.08
CA THR A 190 10.40 23.36 -5.67
C THR A 190 10.64 21.95 -6.16
N TYR A 191 11.70 21.71 -6.95
CA TYR A 191 12.00 20.36 -7.44
C TYR A 191 12.42 19.41 -6.32
N LEU A 192 13.26 19.87 -5.40
CA LEU A 192 13.70 19.06 -4.26
C LEU A 192 12.50 18.67 -3.38
N GLY A 193 11.63 19.63 -3.08
CA GLY A 193 10.39 19.40 -2.35
C GLY A 193 9.47 18.43 -3.08
N SER A 194 9.34 18.55 -4.40
CA SER A 194 8.51 17.67 -5.23
C SER A 194 9.02 16.22 -5.24
N CYS A 195 10.34 16.02 -5.37
CA CYS A 195 10.96 14.69 -5.29
C CYS A 195 10.77 14.07 -3.91
N PHE A 196 11.01 14.84 -2.84
CA PHE A 196 10.82 14.37 -1.48
C PHE A 196 9.36 14.02 -1.21
N ASN A 197 8.43 14.87 -1.65
CA ASN A 197 6.99 14.63 -1.56
C ASN A 197 6.60 13.34 -2.29
N LEU A 198 7.10 13.13 -3.51
CA LEU A 198 6.82 11.92 -4.27
C LEU A 198 7.32 10.65 -3.55
N ILE A 199 8.53 10.68 -2.98
CA ILE A 199 9.07 9.56 -2.19
C ILE A 199 8.21 9.30 -0.95
N LEU A 200 7.77 10.35 -0.25
CA LEU A 200 6.98 10.21 0.96
C LEU A 200 5.56 9.68 0.68
N TYR A 201 4.93 10.12 -0.41
CA TYR A 201 3.58 9.71 -0.79
C TYR A 201 3.54 8.36 -1.53
N ALA A 202 4.51 8.08 -2.40
CA ALA A 202 4.60 6.82 -3.13
C ALA A 202 5.37 5.72 -2.38
N GLY A 203 6.18 6.07 -1.39
CA GLY A 203 6.96 5.12 -0.59
C GLY A 203 6.09 4.06 0.11
N PRO A 204 5.07 4.45 0.91
CA PRO A 204 4.17 3.50 1.57
C PRO A 204 3.47 2.50 0.63
N PRO A 205 2.84 2.91 -0.49
CA PRO A 205 2.22 1.95 -1.41
C PRO A 205 3.26 1.04 -2.08
N VAL A 206 4.45 1.54 -2.42
CA VAL A 206 5.54 0.70 -2.95
C VAL A 206 6.02 -0.33 -1.92
N ALA A 207 6.22 0.08 -0.67
CA ALA A 207 6.60 -0.81 0.42
C ALA A 207 5.54 -1.91 0.65
N LEU A 208 4.26 -1.55 0.55
CA LEU A 208 3.14 -2.49 0.67
C LEU A 208 3.11 -3.50 -0.49
N LEU A 209 3.39 -3.07 -1.73
CA LEU A 209 3.53 -3.97 -2.88
C LEU A 209 4.68 -4.98 -2.69
N ILE A 210 5.86 -4.50 -2.27
CA ILE A 210 7.03 -5.35 -1.99
C ILE A 210 6.71 -6.33 -0.86
N TRP A 211 6.01 -5.88 0.18
CA TRP A 211 5.59 -6.73 1.30
C TRP A 211 4.66 -7.86 0.84
N PHE A 212 3.63 -7.56 0.06
CA PHE A 212 2.69 -8.56 -0.47
C PHE A 212 3.26 -9.47 -1.57
N ALA A 213 4.42 -9.12 -2.12
CA ALA A 213 5.17 -9.99 -3.03
C ALA A 213 5.98 -11.07 -2.28
N ARG A 214 6.16 -10.97 -0.96
CA ARG A 214 6.96 -11.94 -0.20
C ARG A 214 6.31 -13.33 -0.17
N PRO A 215 7.04 -14.42 -0.51
CA PRO A 215 6.48 -15.78 -0.53
C PRO A 215 5.85 -16.23 0.79
N ARG A 216 6.43 -15.82 1.93
CA ARG A 216 5.90 -16.13 3.27
C ARG A 216 4.49 -15.56 3.49
N ILE A 217 4.25 -14.33 3.04
CA ILE A 217 2.94 -13.67 3.16
C ILE A 217 1.92 -14.32 2.22
N ILE A 218 2.35 -14.67 1.00
CA ILE A 218 1.49 -15.37 0.02
C ILE A 218 1.07 -16.74 0.57
N ALA A 219 2.03 -17.50 1.11
CA ALA A 219 1.77 -18.81 1.71
C ALA A 219 0.77 -18.70 2.87
N GLU A 220 0.90 -17.69 3.72
CA GLU A 220 -0.04 -17.45 4.81
C GLU A 220 -1.44 -17.08 4.31
N MET A 221 -1.56 -16.14 3.38
CA MET A 221 -2.86 -15.76 2.82
C MET A 221 -3.58 -16.93 2.11
N SER A 222 -2.82 -17.84 1.49
CA SER A 222 -3.38 -19.06 0.90
C SER A 222 -3.99 -20.00 1.94
N ARG A 223 -3.49 -19.98 3.19
CA ARG A 223 -4.07 -20.75 4.29
C ARG A 223 -5.44 -20.22 4.67
N TRP A 224 -5.64 -18.89 4.66
CA TRP A 224 -6.94 -18.28 4.99
C TRP A 224 -8.06 -18.71 4.04
N ARG A 225 -7.75 -19.00 2.77
CA ARG A 225 -8.74 -19.52 1.81
C ARG A 225 -9.29 -20.90 2.20
N ARG A 226 -8.49 -21.73 2.89
CA ARG A 226 -8.87 -23.08 3.31
C ARG A 226 -9.69 -23.09 4.61
N SER A 227 -9.59 -22.05 5.42
CA SER A 227 -10.29 -21.93 6.70
C SER A 227 -11.71 -21.34 6.59
N ALA A 228 -12.16 -20.99 5.38
CA ALA A 228 -13.55 -20.58 5.19
C ALA A 228 -14.46 -21.79 5.51
N PRO A 229 -15.44 -21.65 6.43
CA PRO A 229 -16.39 -22.71 6.71
C PRO A 229 -16.98 -23.22 5.40
N LEU A 230 -16.92 -24.53 5.16
CA LEU A 230 -17.62 -25.13 4.04
C LEU A 230 -19.10 -24.71 4.19
N PRO A 231 -19.75 -24.20 3.13
CA PRO A 231 -21.19 -23.93 3.20
C PRO A 231 -21.85 -25.21 3.71
N ALA A 232 -22.62 -25.09 4.81
CA ALA A 232 -23.30 -26.24 5.41
C ALA A 232 -23.99 -27.00 4.28
N ALA A 233 -23.72 -28.31 4.18
CA ALA A 233 -24.23 -29.12 3.09
C ALA A 233 -25.75 -28.88 3.01
N PRO A 234 -26.31 -28.59 1.82
CA PRO A 234 -27.73 -28.32 1.68
C PRO A 234 -28.49 -29.48 2.30
N GLU A 235 -29.25 -29.18 3.34
CA GLU A 235 -30.06 -30.14 4.07
C GLU A 235 -31.03 -30.75 3.05
N ARG A 236 -30.78 -32.01 2.66
CA ARG A 236 -31.63 -32.72 1.70
C ARG A 236 -33.01 -32.86 2.35
N ARG A 237 -33.96 -32.07 1.86
CA ARG A 237 -35.38 -32.23 2.12
C ARG A 237 -36.00 -33.18 1.09
#